data_AF-A0A8J3L1U1-F1
#
_entry.id   AF-A0A8J3L1U1-F1
#
_cell.length_a   1.000
_cell.length_b   1.000
_cell.length_c   1.000
_cell.angle_alpha   90.00
_cell.angle_beta   90.00
_cell.angle_gamma   90.00
#
_symmetry.space_group_name_H-M   'P 1'
#
loop_
_entity.id
_entity.type
_entity.pdbx_description
1 polymer ?
#
loop_
_entity_poly.entity_id
_entity_poly.type
_entity_poly.pdbx_seq_one_letter_code
_entity_poly.pdbx_strand_id
1 'polypeptide(L)'
;MASSCYEEAHDYADAARCAEHAGEHRRAADLYIRAGRYHDAAASHTAIGGYAEAGWLLAHHGHDPAAARAVLSAAPAVDSIADLQVRAAETLLRRLAAARCDLIDENSTTAATHILTEVQDALATGAVSRSQQVEDRAVTLAETMHRYDQVALVFAAAVRAGRPGAATRWRQWAQKTLGTDIILPTVVTR
;
A
#
# COMPACT_ATOMS: atom_id res chain seq x y z
N MET A 1 9.01 -30.40 0.79
CA MET A 1 8.75 -28.97 1.11
C MET A 1 7.59 -28.40 0.29
N ALA A 2 7.31 -28.84 -0.94
CA ALA A 2 6.14 -28.36 -1.69
C ALA A 2 4.79 -28.86 -1.14
N SER A 3 4.67 -30.13 -0.72
CA SER A 3 3.40 -30.71 -0.20
C SER A 3 2.84 -29.94 0.99
N SER A 4 3.68 -29.61 1.97
CA SER A 4 3.27 -28.85 3.16
C SER A 4 2.80 -27.44 2.83
N CYS A 5 3.41 -26.77 1.84
CA CYS A 5 2.96 -25.46 1.38
C CYS A 5 1.61 -25.53 0.66
N TYR A 6 1.35 -26.60 -0.11
CA TYR A 6 0.06 -26.78 -0.77
C TYR A 6 -1.06 -27.14 0.21
N GLU A 7 -0.76 -27.97 1.22
CA GLU A 7 -1.70 -28.35 2.28
C GLU A 7 -2.08 -27.14 3.14
N GLU A 8 -1.11 -26.34 3.60
CA GLU A 8 -1.37 -25.11 4.35
C GLU A 8 -2.12 -24.07 3.51
N ALA A 9 -1.76 -23.89 2.24
CA ALA A 9 -2.47 -22.97 1.34
C ALA A 9 -3.93 -23.38 1.12
N HIS A 10 -4.21 -24.69 1.08
CA HIS A 10 -5.57 -25.20 0.95
C HIS A 10 -6.41 -24.92 2.20
N ASP A 11 -5.83 -25.12 3.39
CA ASP A 11 -6.49 -24.80 4.66
C ASP A 11 -6.83 -23.31 4.78
N TYR A 12 -5.93 -22.42 4.35
CA TYR A 12 -6.21 -20.98 4.37
C TYR A 12 -7.33 -20.59 3.40
N ALA A 13 -7.36 -21.16 2.20
CA ALA A 13 -8.40 -20.88 1.21
C ALA A 13 -9.79 -21.35 1.70
N ASP A 14 -9.85 -22.48 2.39
CA ASP A 14 -11.10 -23.04 2.90
C ASP A 14 -11.60 -22.24 4.11
N ALA A 15 -10.68 -21.90 5.03
CA ALA A 15 -10.99 -20.99 6.13
C ALA A 15 -11.48 -19.62 5.63
N ALA A 16 -10.89 -19.10 4.55
CA ALA A 16 -11.31 -17.84 3.94
C ALA A 16 -12.75 -17.93 3.41
N ARG A 17 -13.09 -19.01 2.70
CA ARG A 17 -14.45 -19.25 2.22
C ARG A 17 -15.44 -19.32 3.37
N CYS A 18 -15.11 -20.01 4.46
CA CYS A 18 -15.96 -20.06 5.64
C CYS A 18 -16.17 -18.68 6.28
N ALA A 19 -15.11 -17.88 6.40
CA ALA A 19 -15.20 -16.51 6.91
C ALA A 19 -16.07 -15.62 6.01
N GLU A 20 -15.98 -15.77 4.69
CA GLU A 20 -16.81 -15.05 3.73
C GLU A 20 -18.30 -15.40 3.86
N HIS A 21 -18.63 -16.69 3.99
CA HIS A 21 -20.01 -17.13 4.21
C HIS A 21 -20.57 -16.65 5.56
N ALA A 22 -19.70 -16.41 6.54
CA ALA A 22 -20.05 -15.79 7.81
C ALA A 22 -20.15 -14.25 7.74
N GLY A 23 -19.87 -13.62 6.59
CA GLY A 23 -19.85 -12.16 6.42
C GLY A 23 -18.61 -11.48 7.00
N GLU A 24 -17.60 -12.25 7.45
CA GLU A 24 -16.35 -11.76 8.02
C GLU A 24 -15.34 -11.37 6.91
N HIS A 25 -15.74 -10.49 5.99
CA HIS A 25 -14.97 -10.16 4.79
C HIS A 25 -13.53 -9.69 5.05
N ARG A 26 -13.28 -8.96 6.14
CA ARG A 26 -11.91 -8.54 6.51
C ARG A 26 -11.03 -9.75 6.82
N ARG A 27 -11.56 -10.70 7.60
CA ARG A 27 -10.84 -11.92 7.96
C ARG A 27 -10.65 -12.83 6.75
N ALA A 28 -11.66 -12.92 5.88
CA ALA A 28 -11.56 -13.65 4.62
C ALA A 28 -10.44 -13.08 3.74
N ALA A 29 -10.34 -11.75 3.61
CA ALA A 29 -9.25 -11.11 2.86
C ALA A 29 -7.87 -11.48 3.41
N ASP A 30 -7.66 -11.40 4.72
CA ASP A 30 -6.37 -11.76 5.35
C ASP A 30 -6.00 -13.25 5.14
N LEU A 31 -7.00 -14.13 5.11
CA LEU A 31 -6.80 -15.56 4.84
C LEU A 31 -6.50 -15.81 3.36
N TYR A 32 -7.20 -15.14 2.44
CA TYR A 32 -6.91 -15.22 1.01
C TYR A 32 -5.52 -14.68 0.66
N ILE A 33 -5.07 -13.59 1.30
CA ILE A 33 -3.69 -13.07 1.13
C ILE A 33 -2.67 -14.14 1.53
N ARG A 34 -2.87 -14.82 2.68
CA ARG A 34 -1.99 -15.91 3.13
C ARG A 34 -2.01 -17.12 2.20
N ALA A 35 -3.15 -17.39 1.57
CA ALA A 35 -3.29 -18.42 0.55
C ALA A 35 -2.72 -18.02 -0.82
N GLY A 36 -2.21 -16.79 -1.00
CA GLY A 36 -1.77 -16.24 -2.28
C GLY A 36 -2.91 -15.97 -3.28
N ARG A 37 -4.16 -15.97 -2.82
CA ARG A 37 -5.38 -15.77 -3.61
C ARG A 37 -5.77 -14.30 -3.67
N TYR A 38 -4.95 -13.49 -4.34
CA TYR A 38 -5.08 -12.02 -4.32
C TYR A 38 -6.38 -11.50 -4.97
N HIS A 39 -6.93 -12.20 -5.97
CA HIS A 39 -8.21 -11.83 -6.57
C HIS A 39 -9.37 -11.98 -5.60
N ASP A 40 -9.41 -13.09 -4.85
CA ASP A 40 -10.45 -13.33 -3.85
C ASP A 40 -10.30 -12.33 -2.69
N ALA A 41 -9.07 -12.06 -2.24
CA ALA A 41 -8.82 -11.03 -1.24
C ALA A 41 -9.30 -9.64 -1.68
N ALA A 42 -9.04 -9.27 -2.95
CA ALA A 42 -9.51 -8.02 -3.52
C ALA A 42 -11.04 -7.96 -3.61
N ALA A 43 -11.70 -9.07 -3.93
CA ALA A 43 -13.15 -9.16 -3.91
C ALA A 43 -13.71 -8.96 -2.49
N SER A 44 -13.14 -9.63 -1.48
CA SER A 44 -13.54 -9.45 -0.08
C SER A 44 -13.32 -8.01 0.40
N HIS A 45 -12.22 -7.35 0.01
CA HIS A 45 -12.00 -5.93 0.31
C HIS A 45 -13.01 -5.02 -0.39
N THR A 46 -13.34 -5.30 -1.65
CA THR A 46 -14.34 -4.54 -2.41
C THR A 46 -15.72 -4.64 -1.76
N ALA A 47 -16.09 -5.81 -1.24
CA ALA A 47 -17.36 -6.03 -0.53
C ALA A 47 -17.54 -5.15 0.71
N ILE A 48 -16.44 -4.68 1.33
CA ILE A 48 -16.46 -3.76 2.48
C ILE A 48 -16.03 -2.33 2.11
N GLY A 49 -15.98 -2.00 0.81
CA GLY A 49 -15.64 -0.67 0.31
C GLY A 49 -14.14 -0.34 0.30
N GLY A 50 -13.26 -1.32 0.50
CA GLY A 50 -11.80 -1.18 0.49
C GLY A 50 -11.19 -1.13 -0.91
N TYR A 51 -11.68 -0.26 -1.80
CA TYR A 51 -11.28 -0.22 -3.21
C TYR A 51 -9.79 0.07 -3.42
N ALA A 52 -9.21 0.96 -2.61
CA ALA A 52 -7.78 1.26 -2.70
C ALA A 52 -6.89 0.07 -2.31
N GLU A 53 -7.33 -0.76 -1.35
CA GLU A 53 -6.64 -2.00 -0.97
C GLU A 53 -6.79 -3.07 -2.04
N ALA A 54 -8.01 -3.30 -2.52
CA ALA A 54 -8.29 -4.24 -3.59
C ALA A 54 -7.49 -3.92 -4.87
N GLY A 55 -7.46 -2.65 -5.30
CA GLY A 55 -6.68 -2.23 -6.46
C GLY A 55 -5.17 -2.44 -6.28
N TRP A 56 -4.63 -2.18 -5.08
CA TRP A 56 -3.23 -2.42 -4.79
C TRP A 56 -2.87 -3.91 -4.77
N LEU A 57 -3.71 -4.76 -4.14
CA LEU A 57 -3.51 -6.20 -4.11
C LEU A 57 -3.45 -6.79 -5.52
N LEU A 58 -4.38 -6.40 -6.39
CA LEU A 58 -4.44 -6.86 -7.78
C LEU A 58 -3.23 -6.40 -8.59
N ALA A 59 -2.85 -5.12 -8.46
CA ALA A 59 -1.71 -4.58 -9.19
C ALA A 59 -0.38 -5.14 -8.68
N HIS A 60 -0.10 -4.96 -7.39
CA HIS A 60 1.21 -5.24 -6.81
C HIS A 60 1.48 -6.74 -6.61
N HIS A 61 0.50 -7.50 -6.09
CA HIS A 61 0.68 -8.92 -5.80
C HIS A 61 0.11 -9.81 -6.90
N GLY A 62 -1.08 -9.49 -7.40
CA GLY A 62 -1.76 -10.23 -8.47
C GLY A 62 -1.14 -10.04 -9.85
N HIS A 63 -0.35 -8.97 -10.06
CA HIS A 63 0.19 -8.58 -11.37
C HIS A 63 -0.90 -8.44 -12.46
N ASP A 64 -2.12 -8.07 -12.06
CA ASP A 64 -3.27 -7.86 -12.95
C ASP A 64 -3.66 -6.36 -12.95
N PRO A 65 -3.03 -5.54 -13.80
CA PRO A 65 -3.33 -4.11 -13.90
C PRO A 65 -4.74 -3.86 -14.46
N ALA A 66 -5.30 -4.77 -15.26
CA ALA A 66 -6.64 -4.62 -15.82
C ALA A 66 -7.71 -4.76 -14.75
N ALA A 67 -7.64 -5.81 -13.93
CA ALA A 67 -8.56 -6.00 -12.80
C ALA A 67 -8.41 -4.89 -11.75
N ALA A 68 -7.17 -4.47 -11.47
CA ALA A 68 -6.92 -3.35 -10.55
C ALA A 68 -7.60 -2.06 -11.01
N ARG A 69 -7.45 -1.69 -12.29
CA ARG A 69 -8.11 -0.51 -12.86
C ARG A 69 -9.63 -0.63 -12.84
N ALA A 70 -10.18 -1.81 -13.14
CA ALA A 70 -11.62 -2.05 -13.07
C ALA A 70 -12.16 -1.76 -11.66
N VAL A 71 -11.53 -2.30 -10.62
CA VAL A 71 -11.91 -2.06 -9.22
C VAL A 71 -11.78 -0.59 -8.84
N LEU A 72 -10.67 0.06 -9.21
CA LEU A 72 -10.45 1.48 -8.90
C LEU A 72 -11.47 2.39 -9.60
N SER A 73 -11.89 2.05 -10.83
CA SER A 73 -12.90 2.79 -11.59
C SER A 73 -14.33 2.61 -11.06
N ALA A 74 -14.61 1.44 -10.46
CA ALA A 74 -15.90 1.16 -9.84
C ALA A 74 -16.05 1.79 -8.44
N ALA A 75 -14.97 2.37 -7.91
CA ALA A 75 -14.96 2.91 -6.57
C ALA A 75 -15.81 4.20 -6.47
N PRO A 76 -16.59 4.39 -5.39
CA PRO A 76 -17.40 5.58 -5.20
C PRO A 76 -16.51 6.81 -5.06
N ALA A 77 -17.07 7.98 -5.41
CA ALA A 77 -16.37 9.25 -5.33
C ALA A 77 -15.87 9.52 -3.89
N VAL A 78 -14.57 9.78 -3.76
CA VAL A 78 -13.93 10.09 -2.47
C VAL A 78 -14.48 11.36 -1.83
N ASP A 79 -15.11 12.24 -2.62
CA ASP A 79 -15.67 13.51 -2.14
C ASP A 79 -16.81 13.36 -1.12
N SER A 80 -17.36 12.15 -1.02
CA SER A 80 -18.36 11.79 -0.01
C SER A 80 -17.77 11.56 1.39
N ILE A 81 -16.46 11.37 1.53
CA ILE A 81 -15.80 11.03 2.81
C ILE A 81 -15.64 12.29 3.67
N ALA A 82 -16.44 12.44 4.73
CA ALA A 82 -16.43 13.64 5.57
C ALA A 82 -15.08 13.94 6.25
N ASP A 83 -14.35 12.91 6.70
CA ASP A 83 -13.03 13.08 7.31
C ASP A 83 -11.98 13.41 6.23
N LEU A 84 -11.42 14.62 6.28
CA LEU A 84 -10.44 15.12 5.31
C LEU A 84 -9.15 14.29 5.27
N GLN A 85 -8.70 13.75 6.41
CA GLN A 85 -7.48 12.92 6.44
C GLN A 85 -7.73 11.56 5.80
N VAL A 86 -8.89 10.96 6.09
CA VAL A 86 -9.30 9.69 5.45
C VAL A 86 -9.49 9.89 3.95
N ARG A 87 -10.13 11.00 3.54
CA ARG A 87 -10.31 11.36 2.13
C ARG A 87 -8.98 11.53 1.40
N ALA A 88 -8.05 12.30 1.99
CA ALA A 88 -6.73 12.53 1.42
C ALA A 88 -5.93 11.22 1.29
N ALA A 89 -5.96 10.38 2.34
CA ALA A 89 -5.31 9.08 2.31
C ALA A 89 -5.90 8.16 1.24
N GLU A 90 -7.23 8.01 1.18
CA GLU A 90 -7.90 7.18 0.17
C GLU A 90 -7.57 7.64 -1.26
N THR A 91 -7.53 8.95 -1.48
CA THR A 91 -7.18 9.54 -2.78
C THR A 91 -5.76 9.16 -3.20
N LEU A 92 -4.78 9.33 -2.30
CA LEU A 92 -3.38 8.96 -2.58
C LEU A 92 -3.21 7.45 -2.73
N LEU A 93 -3.88 6.62 -1.92
CA LEU A 93 -3.79 5.16 -2.00
C LEU A 93 -4.32 4.62 -3.33
N ARG A 94 -5.45 5.15 -3.84
CA ARG A 94 -5.97 4.78 -5.17
C ARG A 94 -5.00 5.18 -6.28
N ARG A 95 -4.39 6.36 -6.18
CA ARG A 95 -3.44 6.86 -7.18
C ARG A 95 -2.11 6.10 -7.16
N LEU A 96 -1.64 5.69 -5.99
CA LEU A 96 -0.49 4.80 -5.87
C LEU A 96 -0.75 3.43 -6.52
N ALA A 97 -1.96 2.88 -6.34
CA ALA A 97 -2.37 1.64 -7.01
C ALA A 97 -2.45 1.81 -8.54
N ALA A 98 -3.01 2.92 -9.03
CA ALA A 98 -3.02 3.23 -10.47
C ALA A 98 -1.61 3.39 -11.04
N ALA A 99 -0.72 4.12 -10.36
CA ALA A 99 0.68 4.27 -10.77
C ALA A 99 1.41 2.91 -10.79
N ARG A 100 1.10 2.01 -9.87
CA ARG A 100 1.63 0.64 -9.90
C ARG A 100 1.17 -0.12 -11.16
N CYS A 101 -0.08 0.04 -11.57
CA CYS A 101 -0.59 -0.54 -12.83
C CYS A 101 0.19 -0.01 -14.04
N ASP A 102 0.44 1.30 -14.07
CA ASP A 102 1.15 1.94 -15.19
C ASP A 102 2.62 1.51 -15.28
N LEU A 103 3.26 1.19 -14.15
CA LEU A 103 4.60 0.61 -14.14
C LEU A 103 4.63 -0.85 -14.64
N ILE A 104 3.57 -1.63 -14.39
CA ILE A 104 3.49 -3.02 -14.89
C ILE A 104 3.33 -3.04 -16.39
N ASP A 105 2.53 -2.12 -16.93
CA ASP A 105 2.35 -1.99 -18.39
C ASP A 105 3.51 -1.25 -19.08
N GLU A 106 4.59 -0.90 -18.35
CA GLU A 106 5.73 -0.12 -18.84
C GLU A 106 5.35 1.26 -19.44
N ASN A 107 4.21 1.80 -19.02
CA ASN A 107 3.60 2.98 -19.64
C ASN A 107 4.19 4.31 -19.15
N SER A 108 4.50 4.47 -17.85
CA SER A 108 5.02 5.76 -17.35
C SER A 108 5.69 5.70 -15.97
N THR A 109 7.01 5.97 -15.93
CA THR A 109 7.75 6.25 -14.69
C THR A 109 7.57 7.69 -14.21
N THR A 110 7.24 8.62 -15.11
CA THR A 110 6.99 10.03 -14.81
C THR A 110 5.74 10.19 -13.94
N ALA A 111 4.65 9.50 -14.27
CA ALA A 111 3.42 9.51 -13.46
C ALA A 111 3.68 8.98 -12.04
N ALA A 112 4.44 7.89 -11.93
CA ALA A 112 4.85 7.33 -10.64
C ALA A 112 5.74 8.30 -9.84
N THR A 113 6.63 9.06 -10.49
CA THR A 113 7.44 10.08 -9.80
C THR A 113 6.57 11.24 -9.30
N HIS A 114 5.61 11.69 -10.10
CA HIS A 114 4.70 12.78 -9.70
C HIS A 114 3.87 12.43 -8.47
N ILE A 115 3.31 11.21 -8.41
CA ILE A 115 2.54 10.78 -7.23
C ILE A 115 3.42 10.65 -5.98
N LEU A 116 4.69 10.27 -6.13
CA LEU A 116 5.64 10.24 -5.01
C LEU A 116 5.90 11.64 -4.44
N THR A 117 6.02 12.67 -5.29
CA THR A 117 6.13 14.07 -4.84
C THR A 117 4.90 14.51 -4.07
N GLU A 118 3.70 14.19 -4.56
CA GLU A 118 2.46 14.53 -3.84
C GLU A 118 2.34 13.82 -2.49
N VAL A 119 2.78 12.57 -2.40
CA VAL A 119 2.84 11.86 -1.11
C VAL A 119 3.83 12.54 -0.17
N GLN A 120 5.00 12.97 -0.64
CA GLN A 120 5.96 13.72 0.17
C GLN A 120 5.35 15.00 0.74
N ASP A 121 4.63 15.77 -0.09
CA ASP A 121 3.95 17.00 0.35
C ASP A 121 2.83 16.71 1.36
N ALA A 122 2.02 15.68 1.11
CA ALA A 122 0.94 15.27 2.02
C ALA A 122 1.47 14.75 3.37
N LEU A 123 2.64 14.09 3.37
CA LEU A 123 3.32 13.67 4.58
C LEU A 123 3.87 14.87 5.34
N ALA A 124 4.56 15.79 4.66
CA ALA A 124 5.18 16.97 5.26
C ALA A 124 4.14 17.92 5.89
N THR A 125 2.97 18.06 5.27
CA THR A 125 1.86 18.89 5.77
C THR A 125 1.00 18.20 6.83
N GLY A 126 1.21 16.90 7.08
CA GLY A 126 0.41 16.11 8.02
C GLY A 126 -0.99 15.75 7.51
N ALA A 127 -1.30 16.01 6.23
CA ALA A 127 -2.59 15.71 5.61
C ALA A 127 -2.97 14.22 5.70
N VAL A 128 -1.97 13.34 5.72
CA VAL A 128 -2.15 11.88 5.88
C VAL A 128 -1.48 11.33 7.15
N SER A 129 -1.36 12.15 8.19
CA SER A 129 -0.68 11.78 9.45
C SER A 129 -1.16 10.44 10.04
N ARG A 130 -2.46 10.14 9.97
CA ARG A 130 -3.07 8.89 10.47
C ARG A 130 -2.85 7.65 9.58
N SER A 131 -2.45 7.79 8.32
CA SER A 131 -2.36 6.66 7.38
C SER A 131 -0.92 6.22 7.16
N GLN A 132 -0.48 5.15 7.83
CA GLN A 132 0.83 4.55 7.55
C GLN A 132 0.88 3.91 6.16
N GLN A 133 -0.24 3.37 5.68
CA GLN A 133 -0.34 2.70 4.38
C GLN A 133 0.13 3.57 3.21
N VAL A 134 -0.11 4.90 3.26
CA VAL A 134 0.34 5.83 2.21
C VAL A 134 1.87 5.84 2.12
N GLU A 135 2.55 5.85 3.27
CA GLU A 135 4.03 5.80 3.34
C GLU A 135 4.55 4.46 2.84
N ASP A 136 3.99 3.35 3.35
CA ASP A 136 4.44 1.99 3.00
C ASP A 136 4.32 1.71 1.49
N ARG A 137 3.20 2.11 0.88
CA ARG A 137 2.98 1.94 -0.57
C ARG A 137 3.84 2.87 -1.42
N ALA A 138 4.08 4.10 -0.98
CA ALA A 138 4.98 5.02 -1.68
C ALA A 138 6.44 4.52 -1.65
N VAL A 139 6.90 4.01 -0.50
CA VAL A 139 8.21 3.36 -0.39
C VAL A 139 8.28 2.16 -1.32
N THR A 140 7.29 1.27 -1.27
CA THR A 140 7.24 0.08 -2.14
C THR A 140 7.27 0.47 -3.63
N LEU A 141 6.50 1.49 -4.03
CA LEU A 141 6.49 1.96 -5.41
C LEU A 141 7.86 2.49 -5.84
N ALA A 142 8.49 3.34 -5.02
CA ALA A 142 9.83 3.86 -5.29
C ALA A 142 10.90 2.75 -5.36
N GLU A 143 10.79 1.72 -4.52
CA GLU A 143 11.66 0.54 -4.59
C GLU A 143 11.49 -0.23 -5.90
N THR A 144 10.25 -0.45 -6.36
CA THR A 144 10.01 -1.15 -7.64
C THR A 144 10.57 -0.39 -8.84
N MET A 145 10.72 0.93 -8.73
CA MET A 145 11.36 1.78 -9.74
C MET A 145 12.89 1.83 -9.59
N HIS A 146 13.48 1.17 -8.59
CA HIS A 146 14.88 1.32 -8.19
C HIS A 146 15.30 2.77 -7.89
N ARG A 147 14.37 3.58 -7.38
CA ARG A 147 14.57 5.01 -7.05
C ARG A 147 14.73 5.20 -5.54
N TYR A 148 15.85 4.75 -5.00
CA TYR A 148 16.15 4.86 -3.56
C TYR A 148 16.28 6.31 -3.05
N ASP A 149 16.57 7.25 -3.95
CA ASP A 149 16.47 8.68 -3.67
C ASP A 149 15.04 9.10 -3.28
N GLN A 150 14.03 8.57 -3.96
CA GLN A 150 12.63 8.83 -3.65
C GLN A 150 12.19 8.17 -2.35
N VAL A 151 12.68 6.96 -2.04
CA VAL A 151 12.45 6.32 -0.74
C VAL A 151 12.96 7.20 0.40
N ALA A 152 14.18 7.73 0.26
CA ALA A 152 14.76 8.64 1.24
C ALA A 152 13.93 9.92 1.41
N LEU A 153 13.42 10.50 0.31
CA LEU A 153 12.58 11.70 0.36
C LEU A 153 11.23 11.45 1.05
N VAL A 154 10.59 10.30 0.82
CA VAL A 154 9.34 9.90 1.50
C VAL A 154 9.56 9.79 3.00
N PHE A 155 10.61 9.07 3.44
CA PHE A 155 10.92 8.97 4.87
C PHE A 155 11.35 10.31 5.47
N ALA A 156 12.11 11.13 4.76
CA ALA A 156 12.48 12.47 5.22
C ALA A 156 11.26 13.35 5.46
N ALA A 157 10.26 13.31 4.56
CA ALA A 157 8.99 14.01 4.75
C ALA A 157 8.26 13.52 6.02
N ALA A 158 8.14 12.20 6.20
CA ALA A 158 7.51 11.60 7.38
C ALA A 158 8.22 11.95 8.70
N VAL A 159 9.55 11.93 8.72
CA VAL A 159 10.35 12.29 9.92
C VAL A 159 10.21 13.78 10.24
N ARG A 160 10.29 14.66 9.24
CA ARG A 160 10.11 16.12 9.45
C ARG A 160 8.72 16.46 9.97
N ALA A 161 7.70 15.72 9.57
CA ALA A 161 6.34 15.86 10.08
C ALA A 161 6.13 15.23 11.47
N GLY A 162 7.18 14.68 12.11
CA GLY A 162 7.10 14.10 13.45
C GLY A 162 6.29 12.82 13.53
N ARG A 163 6.18 12.05 12.43
CA ARG A 163 5.35 10.83 12.42
C ARG A 163 5.92 9.75 13.35
N PRO A 164 5.10 9.15 14.23
CA PRO A 164 5.56 8.10 15.13
C PRO A 164 6.22 6.93 14.38
N GLY A 165 7.42 6.58 14.82
CA GLY A 165 8.19 5.45 14.28
C GLY A 165 8.78 5.65 12.88
N ALA A 166 8.59 6.79 12.21
CA ALA A 166 9.12 7.02 10.86
C ALA A 166 10.65 6.87 10.78
N ALA A 167 11.37 7.41 11.77
CA ALA A 167 12.83 7.27 11.86
C ALA A 167 13.27 5.80 12.08
N THR A 168 12.46 5.02 12.78
CA THR A 168 12.72 3.59 13.00
C THR A 168 12.47 2.79 11.73
N ARG A 169 11.36 3.05 11.03
CA ARG A 169 11.05 2.41 9.74
C ARG A 169 12.10 2.74 8.68
N TRP A 170 12.56 3.99 8.61
CA TRP A 170 13.65 4.36 7.70
C TRP A 170 14.94 3.58 7.99
N ARG A 171 15.36 3.48 9.26
CA ARG A 171 16.53 2.68 9.64
C ARG A 171 16.37 1.20 9.29
N GLN A 172 15.21 0.62 9.59
CA GLN A 172 14.92 -0.78 9.25
C GLN A 172 14.98 -1.02 7.74
N TRP A 173 14.40 -0.12 6.96
CA TRP A 173 14.47 -0.16 5.51
C TRP A 173 15.91 -0.07 5.01
N ALA A 174 16.69 0.90 5.49
CA ALA A 174 18.07 1.10 5.05
C ALA A 174 18.96 -0.10 5.39
N GLN A 175 18.79 -0.65 6.59
CA GLN A 175 19.52 -1.85 6.99
C GLN A 175 19.17 -3.05 6.11
N LYS A 176 17.89 -3.23 5.79
CA LYS A 176 17.41 -4.35 4.97
C LYS A 176 17.84 -4.21 3.50
N THR A 177 17.72 -3.02 2.93
CA THR A 177 17.83 -2.79 1.48
C THR A 177 19.22 -2.31 1.06
N LEU A 178 19.87 -1.47 1.87
CA LEU A 178 21.19 -0.90 1.59
C LEU A 178 22.31 -1.55 2.39
N GLY A 179 21.98 -2.35 3.41
CA GLY A 179 22.97 -2.95 4.31
C GLY A 179 23.65 -1.94 5.23
N THR A 180 23.05 -0.74 5.40
CA THR A 180 23.62 0.36 6.17
C THR A 180 22.66 0.85 7.24
N ASP A 181 23.21 1.20 8.41
CA ASP A 181 22.44 1.92 9.42
C ASP A 181 22.50 3.42 9.14
N ILE A 182 21.34 4.07 9.11
CA ILE A 182 21.25 5.52 8.90
C ILE A 182 21.06 6.18 10.26
N ILE A 183 22.06 6.95 10.66
CA ILE A 183 21.98 7.79 11.85
C ILE A 183 21.23 9.07 11.46
N LEU A 184 19.96 9.16 11.85
CA LEU A 184 19.18 10.38 11.67
C LEU A 184 19.50 11.35 12.82
N PRO A 185 19.77 12.63 12.54
CA PRO A 185 19.95 13.62 13.59
C PRO A 185 18.66 13.70 14.43
N THR A 186 18.81 13.66 15.76
CA THR A 186 17.67 13.80 16.69
C THR A 186 17.03 15.17 16.46
N VAL A 187 15.81 15.17 15.93
CA VAL A 187 15.02 16.40 15.79
C VAL A 187 14.64 16.84 17.21
N VAL A 188 15.33 17.86 17.72
CA VAL A 188 14.94 18.51 18.97
C VAL A 188 13.63 19.22 18.70
N THR A 189 12.51 18.65 19.15
CA THR A 189 11.22 19.34 19.21
C THR A 189 11.40 20.58 20.08
N ARG A 190 11.31 21.76 19.48
CA ARG A 190 11.17 23.05 20.17
C ARG A 190 9.70 23.36 20.40
#